data_AF-A0A1F3A302-F1
#
_entry.id   AF-A0A1F3A302-F1
#
_cell.length_a   1.000
_cell.length_b   1.000
_cell.length_c   1.000
_cell.angle_alpha   90.00
_cell.angle_beta   90.00
_cell.angle_gamma   90.00
#
_symmetry.space_group_name_H-M   'P 1'
#
loop_
_entity.id
_entity.type
_entity.pdbx_description
1 polymer ?
#
loop_
_entity_poly.entity_id
_entity_poly.type
_entity_poly.pdbx_seq_one_letter_code
_entity_poly.pdbx_strand_id
1 'polypeptide(L)'
;MMDALLANGEILIDLALLTMLVSVAFVMVRSRHLFVIVMLSGIYSLLSAAFFVSLDAVDVAFTEAAVGAGVSTVLMLGAMLLTVRREKPTRTGRTPVAILVVTLVGSALIYATFDMPPYGDGASPANSYMGEVYIDRAAKEIAVPNVVTAVLASYRGFDTLGETMVIFTAGLGVILLLGAGSVRGGKAVKDKPDGETPS
;
A
#
# COMPACT_ATOMS: atom_id res chain seq x y z
N MET A 1 -7.73 14.04 -32.94
CA MET A 1 -7.89 12.61 -33.29
C MET A 1 -6.84 11.76 -32.56
N MET A 2 -5.56 12.14 -32.60
CA MET A 2 -4.51 11.49 -31.81
C MET A 2 -4.78 11.58 -30.29
N ASP A 3 -5.15 12.76 -29.79
CA ASP A 3 -5.38 12.98 -28.35
C ASP A 3 -6.56 12.15 -27.80
N ALA A 4 -7.62 11.98 -28.60
CA ALA A 4 -8.74 11.12 -28.25
C ALA A 4 -8.35 9.64 -28.28
N LEU A 5 -7.46 9.23 -29.19
CA LEU A 5 -6.95 7.86 -29.25
C LEU A 5 -6.04 7.55 -28.05
N LEU A 6 -5.18 8.51 -27.66
CA LEU A 6 -4.33 8.41 -26.48
C LEU A 6 -5.16 8.39 -25.20
N ALA A 7 -6.14 9.28 -25.05
CA ALA A 7 -7.04 9.27 -23.90
C ALA A 7 -7.81 7.95 -23.74
N ASN A 8 -8.25 7.34 -24.85
CA ASN A 8 -8.86 6.02 -24.83
C ASN A 8 -7.86 4.90 -24.47
N GLY A 9 -6.58 5.07 -24.80
CA GLY A 9 -5.49 4.17 -24.44
C GLY A 9 -5.18 4.20 -22.94
N GLU A 10 -5.02 5.39 -22.36
CA GLU A 10 -4.74 5.56 -20.92
C GLU A 10 -5.88 5.00 -20.06
N ILE A 11 -7.14 5.32 -20.39
CA ILE A 11 -8.31 4.79 -19.67
C ILE A 11 -8.35 3.26 -19.74
N LEU A 12 -7.97 2.67 -20.87
CA LEU A 12 -7.93 1.22 -21.02
C LEU A 12 -6.84 0.60 -20.13
N ILE A 13 -5.67 1.23 -20.05
CA ILE A 13 -4.57 0.79 -19.18
C ILE A 13 -4.99 0.89 -17.71
N ASP A 14 -5.54 2.03 -17.29
CA ASP A 14 -6.02 2.24 -15.92
C ASP A 14 -7.09 1.22 -15.54
N LEU A 15 -8.10 1.02 -16.41
CA LEU A 15 -9.15 0.05 -16.17
C LEU A 15 -8.61 -1.39 -16.10
N ALA A 16 -7.63 -1.73 -16.94
CA ALA A 16 -6.97 -3.03 -16.91
C ALA A 16 -6.20 -3.23 -15.59
N LEU A 17 -5.40 -2.25 -15.16
CA LEU A 17 -4.64 -2.29 -13.91
C LEU A 17 -5.56 -2.38 -12.69
N LEU A 18 -6.62 -1.57 -12.64
CA LEU A 18 -7.64 -1.61 -11.58
C LEU A 18 -8.36 -2.96 -11.54
N THR A 19 -8.70 -3.52 -12.70
CA THR A 19 -9.33 -4.85 -12.78
C THR A 19 -8.38 -5.94 -12.26
N MET A 20 -7.09 -5.86 -12.59
CA MET A 20 -6.07 -6.77 -12.05
C MET A 20 -5.94 -6.63 -10.54
N LEU A 21 -5.90 -5.41 -10.01
CA LEU A 21 -5.84 -5.13 -8.57
C LEU A 21 -7.04 -5.74 -7.83
N VAL A 22 -8.25 -5.52 -8.32
CA VAL A 22 -9.48 -6.10 -7.73
C VAL A 22 -9.45 -7.63 -7.79
N SER A 23 -8.98 -8.20 -8.90
CA SER A 23 -8.87 -9.64 -9.08
C SER A 23 -7.86 -10.25 -8.10
N VAL A 24 -6.68 -9.65 -7.96
CA VAL A 24 -5.64 -10.09 -7.00
C VAL A 24 -6.16 -9.98 -5.57
N ALA A 25 -6.78 -8.86 -5.20
CA ALA A 25 -7.38 -8.68 -3.88
C ALA A 25 -8.44 -9.74 -3.58
N PHE A 26 -9.29 -10.07 -4.55
CA PHE A 26 -10.28 -11.14 -4.40
C PHE A 26 -9.63 -12.51 -4.17
N VAL A 27 -8.59 -12.85 -4.93
CA VAL A 27 -7.84 -14.11 -4.74
C VAL A 27 -7.12 -14.14 -3.40
N MET A 28 -6.56 -13.00 -2.93
CA MET A 28 -5.94 -12.88 -1.61
C MET A 28 -6.92 -13.22 -0.49
N VAL A 29 -8.13 -12.65 -0.51
CA VAL A 29 -9.17 -12.88 0.52
C VAL A 29 -9.65 -14.34 0.53
N ARG A 30 -9.57 -15.05 -0.60
CA ARG A 30 -9.96 -16.47 -0.70
C ARG A 30 -8.82 -17.45 -0.39
N SER A 31 -7.58 -16.97 -0.38
CA SER A 31 -6.40 -17.80 -0.13
C SER A 31 -6.25 -18.08 1.36
N ARG A 32 -5.93 -19.33 1.70
CA ARG A 32 -5.61 -19.76 3.10
C ARG A 32 -4.14 -20.08 3.32
N HIS A 33 -3.35 -20.02 2.25
CA HIS A 33 -1.92 -20.28 2.26
C HIS A 33 -1.17 -18.97 2.44
N LEU A 34 -0.44 -18.84 3.54
CA LEU A 34 0.24 -17.59 3.88
C LEU A 34 1.30 -17.24 2.84
N PHE A 35 2.04 -18.22 2.32
CA PHE A 35 2.99 -17.99 1.23
C PHE A 35 2.33 -17.37 0.00
N VAL A 36 1.16 -17.88 -0.40
CA VAL A 36 0.40 -17.35 -1.54
C VAL A 36 -0.06 -15.92 -1.25
N ILE A 37 -0.56 -15.65 -0.04
CA ILE A 37 -1.00 -14.31 0.36
C ILE A 37 0.16 -13.31 0.30
N VAL A 38 1.35 -13.69 0.77
CA VAL A 38 2.54 -12.83 0.75
C VAL A 38 2.99 -12.52 -0.68
N MET A 39 3.03 -13.53 -1.54
CA MET A 39 3.36 -13.30 -2.95
C MET A 39 2.31 -12.43 -3.65
N LEU A 40 1.03 -12.66 -3.37
CA LEU A 40 -0.06 -11.85 -3.93
C LEU A 40 -0.05 -10.42 -3.40
N SER A 41 0.32 -10.18 -2.13
CA SER A 41 0.48 -8.81 -1.61
C SER A 41 1.63 -8.06 -2.29
N GLY A 42 2.73 -8.75 -2.60
CA GLY A 42 3.82 -8.16 -3.38
C GLY A 42 3.40 -7.83 -4.81
N ILE A 43 2.65 -8.72 -5.46
CA ILE A 43 2.07 -8.48 -6.80
C ILE A 43 1.08 -7.32 -6.77
N TYR A 44 0.20 -7.26 -5.77
CA TYR A 44 -0.75 -6.15 -5.59
C TYR A 44 -0.01 -4.82 -5.50
N SER A 45 1.07 -4.77 -4.70
CA SER A 45 1.88 -3.57 -4.54
C SER A 45 2.65 -3.18 -5.81
N LEU A 46 3.10 -4.16 -6.60
CA LEU A 46 3.73 -3.87 -7.90
C LEU A 46 2.70 -3.33 -8.91
N LEU A 47 1.47 -3.85 -8.90
CA LEU A 47 0.38 -3.37 -9.74
C LEU A 47 -0.07 -1.96 -9.33
N SER A 48 -0.13 -1.65 -8.03
CA SER A 48 -0.42 -0.28 -7.56
C SER A 48 0.70 0.68 -7.92
N ALA A 49 1.98 0.28 -7.84
CA ALA A 49 3.10 1.09 -8.32
C ALA A 49 2.98 1.39 -9.83
N ALA A 50 2.63 0.39 -10.65
CA ALA A 50 2.37 0.61 -12.07
C ALA A 50 1.19 1.57 -12.31
N PHE A 51 0.13 1.45 -11.52
CA PHE A 51 -1.00 2.39 -11.55
C PHE A 51 -0.57 3.81 -11.17
N PHE A 52 0.28 4.00 -10.16
CA PHE A 52 0.81 5.33 -9.83
C PHE A 52 1.69 5.93 -10.92
N VAL A 53 2.44 5.13 -11.69
CA VAL A 53 3.14 5.62 -12.87
C VAL A 53 2.16 6.13 -13.93
N SER A 54 1.04 5.42 -14.13
CA SER A 54 -0.04 5.84 -15.04
C SER A 54 -0.65 7.19 -14.65
N LEU A 55 -0.67 7.50 -13.33
CA LEU A 55 -1.15 8.77 -12.79
C LEU A 55 -0.07 9.87 -12.75
N ASP A 56 1.06 9.72 -13.46
CA ASP A 56 2.23 10.61 -13.43
C ASP A 56 2.86 10.78 -12.03
N ALA A 57 2.59 9.87 -11.09
CA ALA A 57 3.07 9.90 -9.71
C ALA A 57 4.30 9.00 -9.52
N VAL A 58 5.35 9.25 -10.28
CA VAL A 58 6.54 8.37 -10.36
C VAL A 58 7.30 8.25 -9.04
N ASP A 59 7.41 9.33 -8.26
CA ASP A 59 8.07 9.28 -6.94
C ASP A 59 7.29 8.39 -5.95
N VAL A 60 5.95 8.46 -5.98
CA VAL A 60 5.08 7.57 -5.17
C VAL A 60 5.23 6.13 -5.64
N ALA A 61 5.24 5.90 -6.96
CA ALA A 61 5.44 4.57 -7.55
C ALA A 61 6.75 3.92 -7.12
N PHE A 62 7.86 4.66 -7.09
CA PHE A 62 9.14 4.13 -6.63
C PHE A 62 9.11 3.72 -5.15
N THR A 63 8.48 4.53 -4.30
CA THR A 63 8.33 4.18 -2.87
C THR A 63 7.46 2.95 -2.66
N GLU A 64 6.36 2.82 -3.41
CA GLU A 64 5.47 1.67 -3.35
C GLU A 64 6.17 0.39 -3.84
N ALA A 65 6.88 0.46 -4.96
CA ALA A 65 7.63 -0.68 -5.49
C ALA A 65 8.76 -1.11 -4.52
N ALA A 66 9.50 -0.15 -3.95
CA ALA A 66 10.61 -0.45 -3.05
C ALA A 66 10.12 -1.00 -1.70
N VAL A 67 9.14 -0.35 -1.08
CA VAL A 67 8.69 -0.68 0.29
C VAL A 67 7.61 -1.75 0.28
N GLY A 68 6.55 -1.56 -0.50
CA GLY A 68 5.41 -2.46 -0.54
C GLY A 68 5.75 -3.78 -1.24
N ALA A 69 6.23 -3.72 -2.48
CA ALA A 69 6.56 -4.94 -3.22
C ALA A 69 7.91 -5.54 -2.79
N GLY A 70 8.91 -4.70 -2.49
CA GLY A 70 10.26 -5.13 -2.09
C GLY A 70 10.38 -5.52 -0.61
N VAL A 71 10.59 -4.52 0.26
CA VAL A 71 10.96 -4.73 1.67
C VAL A 71 9.90 -5.52 2.43
N SER A 72 8.62 -5.16 2.31
CA SER A 72 7.52 -5.84 3.02
C SER A 72 7.42 -7.32 2.67
N THR A 73 7.54 -7.66 1.37
CA THR A 73 7.55 -9.06 0.91
C THR A 73 8.71 -9.85 1.53
N VAL A 74 9.92 -9.29 1.55
CA VAL A 74 11.10 -9.93 2.16
C VAL A 74 10.90 -10.13 3.66
N LEU A 75 10.43 -9.11 4.38
CA LEU A 75 10.18 -9.19 5.82
C LEU A 75 9.08 -10.20 6.15
N MET A 76 7.99 -10.25 5.37
CA MET A 76 6.89 -11.17 5.59
C MET A 76 7.28 -12.62 5.24
N LEU A 77 8.08 -12.82 4.18
CA LEU A 77 8.71 -14.12 3.89
C LEU A 77 9.64 -14.55 5.02
N GLY A 78 10.46 -13.63 5.54
CA GLY A 78 11.33 -13.87 6.70
C GLY A 78 10.53 -14.26 7.96
N ALA A 79 9.43 -13.57 8.25
CA ALA A 79 8.53 -13.91 9.35
C ALA A 79 7.85 -15.28 9.15
N MET A 80 7.53 -15.65 7.91
CA MET A 80 7.00 -16.98 7.58
C MET A 80 7.98 -18.12 7.83
N LEU A 81 9.30 -17.88 7.81
CA LEU A 81 10.28 -18.89 8.22
C LEU A 81 10.13 -19.27 9.70
N LEU A 82 9.47 -18.42 10.50
CA LEU A 82 9.29 -18.58 11.94
C LEU A 82 7.81 -18.80 12.35
N THR A 83 6.88 -18.94 11.40
CA THR A 83 5.44 -19.08 11.67
C THR A 83 4.81 -20.24 10.89
N VAL A 84 3.52 -20.52 11.16
CA VAL A 84 2.75 -21.57 10.43
C VAL A 84 2.52 -21.17 8.99
N ARG A 85 2.28 -22.15 8.11
CA ARG A 85 2.11 -21.92 6.67
C ARG A 85 0.66 -21.70 6.25
N ARG A 86 -0.28 -22.10 7.10
CA ARG A 86 -1.73 -21.97 6.84
C ARG A 86 -2.41 -21.18 7.94
N GLU A 87 -3.46 -20.48 7.54
CA GLU A 87 -4.38 -19.80 8.45
C GLU A 87 -5.06 -20.81 9.39
N LYS A 88 -5.25 -20.41 10.66
CA LYS A 88 -6.05 -21.19 11.61
C LYS A 88 -7.54 -21.09 11.24
N PRO A 89 -8.33 -22.18 11.40
CA PRO A 89 -9.75 -22.12 11.10
C PRO A 89 -10.44 -21.05 11.94
N THR A 90 -11.24 -20.20 11.29
CA THR A 90 -11.98 -19.13 11.95
C THR A 90 -13.17 -19.70 12.75
N ARG A 91 -13.47 -19.09 13.90
CA ARG A 91 -14.65 -19.44 14.69
C ARG A 91 -15.90 -18.91 13.96
N THR A 92 -16.80 -19.82 13.57
CA THR A 92 -17.91 -19.61 12.63
C THR A 92 -18.84 -18.42 12.95
N GLY A 93 -18.90 -17.98 14.22
CA GLY A 93 -19.78 -16.88 14.65
C GLY A 93 -19.29 -15.45 14.41
N ARG A 94 -18.02 -15.23 14.01
CA ARG A 94 -17.46 -13.87 13.85
C ARG A 94 -17.53 -13.32 12.42
N THR A 95 -17.69 -14.19 11.43
CA THR A 95 -17.77 -13.83 10.01
C THR A 95 -18.83 -12.77 9.68
N PRO A 96 -20.09 -12.85 10.15
CA PRO A 96 -21.10 -11.84 9.81
C PRO A 96 -20.75 -10.45 10.37
N VAL A 97 -20.14 -10.39 11.56
CA VAL A 97 -19.68 -9.12 12.16
C VAL A 97 -18.54 -8.53 11.33
N ALA A 98 -17.57 -9.35 10.92
CA ALA A 98 -16.48 -8.91 10.06
C ALA A 98 -16.98 -8.36 8.72
N ILE A 99 -17.94 -9.05 8.09
CA ILE A 99 -18.56 -8.58 6.84
C ILE A 99 -19.31 -7.27 7.07
N LEU A 100 -20.12 -7.17 8.12
CA LEU A 100 -20.84 -5.93 8.45
C LEU A 100 -19.88 -4.74 8.61
N VAL A 101 -18.78 -4.93 9.34
CA VAL A 101 -17.77 -3.88 9.56
C VAL A 101 -17.08 -3.50 8.25
N VAL A 102 -16.63 -4.48 7.45
CA VAL A 102 -15.96 -4.21 6.17
C VAL A 102 -16.90 -3.51 5.19
N THR A 103 -18.16 -3.93 5.11
CA THR A 103 -19.15 -3.28 4.25
C THR A 103 -19.44 -1.86 4.73
N LEU A 104 -19.62 -1.64 6.04
CA LEU A 104 -19.87 -0.30 6.58
C LEU A 104 -18.69 0.64 6.30
N VAL A 105 -17.46 0.21 6.59
CA VAL A 105 -16.26 1.01 6.32
C VAL A 105 -16.08 1.23 4.83
N GLY A 106 -16.23 0.20 4.00
CA GLY A 106 -16.13 0.30 2.54
C GLY A 106 -17.17 1.27 1.95
N SER A 107 -18.43 1.18 2.39
CA SER A 107 -19.48 2.11 1.98
C SER A 107 -19.20 3.54 2.44
N ALA A 108 -18.66 3.74 3.65
CA ALA A 108 -18.27 5.07 4.13
C ALA A 108 -17.13 5.67 3.29
N LEU A 109 -16.14 4.87 2.92
CA LEU A 109 -15.06 5.31 2.03
C LEU A 109 -15.59 5.67 0.64
N ILE A 110 -16.47 4.85 0.04
CA ILE A 110 -17.11 5.17 -1.24
C ILE A 110 -17.96 6.44 -1.11
N TYR A 111 -18.72 6.60 -0.03
CA TYR A 111 -19.52 7.80 0.19
C TYR A 111 -18.66 9.06 0.24
N ALA A 112 -17.51 9.00 0.90
CA ALA A 112 -16.58 10.13 0.98
C ALA A 112 -16.00 10.53 -0.40
N THR A 113 -15.93 9.61 -1.37
CA THR A 113 -15.45 9.95 -2.73
C THR A 113 -16.42 10.83 -3.51
N PHE A 114 -17.71 10.88 -3.17
CA PHE A 114 -18.66 11.76 -3.85
C PHE A 114 -18.47 13.24 -3.52
N ASP A 115 -17.82 13.55 -2.39
CA ASP A 115 -17.48 14.92 -1.98
C ASP A 115 -16.10 15.37 -2.50
N MET A 116 -15.37 14.49 -3.20
CA MET A 116 -14.06 14.82 -3.77
C MET A 116 -14.21 15.55 -5.11
N PRO A 117 -13.31 16.51 -5.43
CA PRO A 117 -13.25 17.11 -6.75
C PRO A 117 -13.10 16.04 -7.85
N PRO A 118 -13.64 16.28 -9.06
CA PRO A 118 -13.44 15.38 -10.18
C PRO A 118 -11.96 15.12 -10.43
N TYR A 119 -11.64 13.87 -10.79
CA TYR A 119 -10.27 13.50 -11.12
C TYR A 119 -9.71 14.40 -12.24
N GLY A 120 -8.51 14.92 -12.03
CA GLY A 120 -7.84 15.83 -12.99
C GLY A 120 -8.39 17.26 -13.03
N ASP A 121 -9.30 17.65 -12.13
CA ASP A 121 -9.81 19.01 -12.10
C ASP A 121 -8.72 20.02 -11.68
N GLY A 122 -8.31 20.87 -12.63
CA GLY A 122 -7.35 21.94 -12.42
C GLY A 122 -7.86 23.05 -11.48
N ALA A 123 -9.18 23.20 -11.35
CA ALA A 123 -9.80 24.14 -10.42
C ALA A 123 -9.96 23.57 -9.00
N SER A 124 -9.57 22.32 -8.78
CA SER A 124 -9.61 21.72 -7.43
C SER A 124 -8.73 22.52 -6.44
N PRO A 125 -9.08 22.55 -5.15
CA PRO A 125 -8.28 23.27 -4.15
C PRO A 125 -6.81 22.83 -4.07
N ALA A 126 -6.53 21.56 -4.39
CA ALA A 126 -5.17 21.03 -4.41
C ALA A 126 -4.33 21.61 -5.57
N ASN A 127 -4.93 21.75 -6.76
CA ASN A 127 -4.25 22.21 -7.97
C ASN A 127 -4.19 23.74 -8.06
N SER A 128 -5.31 24.42 -7.82
CA SER A 128 -5.49 25.88 -8.03
C SER A 128 -4.85 26.78 -6.96
N TYR A 129 -4.39 26.21 -5.85
CA TYR A 129 -3.77 26.98 -4.77
C TYR A 129 -2.31 26.58 -4.57
N MET A 130 -2.05 25.50 -3.82
CA MET A 130 -0.66 25.12 -3.52
C MET A 130 0.03 24.41 -4.69
N GLY A 131 -0.71 23.66 -5.51
CA GLY A 131 -0.16 23.01 -6.71
C GLY A 131 0.52 24.02 -7.64
N GLU A 132 -0.20 25.06 -8.06
CA GLU A 132 0.32 26.14 -8.90
C GLU A 132 1.50 26.86 -8.24
N VAL A 133 1.39 27.21 -6.95
CA VAL A 133 2.48 27.88 -6.22
C VAL A 133 3.76 27.04 -6.22
N TYR A 134 3.68 25.73 -6.00
CA TYR A 134 4.87 24.87 -6.03
C TYR A 134 5.47 24.76 -7.43
N ILE A 135 4.66 24.60 -8.47
CA ILE A 135 5.14 24.54 -9.86
C ILE A 135 5.88 25.84 -10.24
N ASP A 136 5.31 27.00 -9.90
CA ASP A 136 5.83 28.29 -10.32
C ASP A 136 7.04 28.77 -9.52
N ARG A 137 7.09 28.43 -8.23
CA ARG A 137 8.11 28.92 -7.30
C ARG A 137 9.22 27.93 -7.04
N ALA A 138 8.95 26.62 -6.99
CA ALA A 138 9.98 25.63 -6.69
C ALA A 138 11.13 25.74 -7.68
N ALA A 139 10.85 25.88 -8.98
CA ALA A 139 11.89 26.04 -10.00
C ALA A 139 12.76 27.31 -9.84
N LYS A 140 12.24 28.37 -9.21
CA LYS A 140 12.92 29.66 -9.03
C LYS A 140 13.65 29.76 -7.69
N GLU A 141 13.04 29.20 -6.64
CA GLU A 141 13.50 29.30 -5.25
C GLU A 141 14.40 28.13 -4.86
N ILE A 142 14.22 26.97 -5.48
CA ILE A 142 14.88 25.72 -5.14
C ILE A 142 15.52 25.16 -6.40
N ALA A 143 16.86 25.11 -6.45
CA ALA A 143 17.63 24.64 -7.61
C ALA A 143 17.60 23.10 -7.79
N VAL A 144 16.44 22.48 -7.57
CA VAL A 144 16.20 21.04 -7.70
C VAL A 144 15.12 20.83 -8.76
N PRO A 145 15.39 20.07 -9.84
CA PRO A 145 14.47 19.95 -10.96
C PRO A 145 13.22 19.10 -10.65
N ASN A 146 13.28 18.18 -9.69
CA ASN A 146 12.13 17.40 -9.26
C ASN A 146 11.31 18.20 -8.24
N VAL A 147 10.08 18.57 -8.62
CA VAL A 147 9.14 19.35 -7.79
C VAL A 147 8.73 18.60 -6.54
N VAL A 148 8.48 17.29 -6.61
CA VAL A 148 8.09 16.47 -5.45
C VAL A 148 9.20 16.49 -4.41
N THR A 149 10.45 16.25 -4.82
CA THR A 149 11.61 16.31 -3.93
C THR A 149 11.82 17.71 -3.36
N ALA A 150 11.62 18.77 -4.17
CA ALA A 150 11.71 20.15 -3.70
C ALA A 150 10.66 20.45 -2.62
N VAL A 151 9.42 19.98 -2.81
CA VAL A 151 8.33 20.13 -1.84
C VAL A 151 8.64 19.36 -0.55
N LEU A 152 8.95 18.07 -0.65
CA LEU A 152 9.18 17.22 0.53
C LEU A 152 10.41 17.67 1.32
N ALA A 153 11.51 18.02 0.66
CA ALA A 153 12.75 18.37 1.35
C ALA A 153 12.78 19.82 1.85
N SER A 154 12.10 20.76 1.18
CA SER A 154 12.19 22.19 1.50
C SER A 154 10.88 22.75 2.07
N TYR A 155 9.81 22.84 1.26
CA TYR A 155 8.56 23.47 1.71
C TYR A 155 7.89 22.69 2.85
N ARG A 156 8.00 21.36 2.84
CA ARG A 156 7.41 20.43 3.83
C ARG A 156 8.45 19.56 4.52
N GLY A 157 9.69 20.06 4.64
CA GLY A 157 10.81 19.33 5.25
C GLY A 157 10.56 18.86 6.68
N PHE A 158 9.76 19.60 7.46
CA PHE A 158 9.39 19.19 8.82
C PHE A 158 8.47 17.97 8.86
N ASP A 159 7.56 17.81 7.88
CA ASP A 159 6.69 16.64 7.78
C ASP A 159 7.55 15.40 7.47
N THR A 160 8.48 15.50 6.52
CA THR A 160 9.42 14.43 6.15
C THR A 160 10.41 14.10 7.28
N LEU A 161 10.86 15.08 8.06
CA LEU A 161 11.68 14.83 9.26
C LEU A 161 10.88 14.03 10.30
N GLY A 162 9.60 14.36 10.49
CA GLY A 162 8.69 13.62 11.36
C GLY A 162 8.50 12.18 10.91
N GLU A 163 8.22 11.96 9.63
CA GLU A 163 8.12 10.61 9.03
C GLU A 163 9.41 9.79 9.23
N THR A 164 10.56 10.41 9.00
CA THR A 164 11.87 9.78 9.21
C THR A 164 12.07 9.39 10.67
N MET A 165 11.69 10.24 11.62
CA MET A 165 11.75 9.95 13.06
C MET A 165 10.86 8.76 13.43
N VAL A 166 9.65 8.67 12.86
CA VAL A 166 8.74 7.53 13.07
C VAL A 166 9.34 6.23 12.56
N ILE A 167 9.85 6.20 11.32
CA ILE A 167 10.47 5.00 10.73
C ILE A 167 11.71 4.59 11.53
N PHE A 168 12.56 5.56 11.92
CA PHE A 168 13.73 5.31 12.75
C PHE A 168 13.35 4.69 14.10
N THR A 169 12.33 5.25 14.76
CA THR A 169 11.83 4.75 16.04
C THR A 169 11.23 3.34 15.91
N ALA A 170 10.47 3.07 14.84
CA ALA A 170 9.95 1.74 14.55
C ALA A 170 11.10 0.74 14.33
N GLY A 171 12.14 1.12 13.58
CA GLY A 171 13.35 0.32 13.36
C GLY A 171 14.08 0.00 14.66
N LEU A 172 14.30 1.00 15.53
CA LEU A 172 14.86 0.78 16.86
C LEU A 172 13.98 -0.14 17.72
N GLY A 173 12.66 0.03 17.67
CA GLY A 173 11.70 -0.84 18.36
C GLY A 173 11.84 -2.30 17.92
N VAL A 174 11.92 -2.55 16.62
CA VAL A 174 12.16 -3.90 16.06
C VAL A 174 13.50 -4.45 16.53
N ILE A 175 14.59 -3.67 16.45
CA ILE A 175 15.92 -4.11 16.91
C ILE A 175 15.91 -4.43 18.41
N LEU A 176 15.25 -3.63 19.24
CA LEU A 176 15.14 -3.88 20.68
C LEU A 176 14.30 -5.15 20.96
N LEU A 177 13.19 -5.35 20.25
CA LEU A 177 12.36 -6.55 20.38
C LEU A 177 13.11 -7.82 19.95
N LEU A 178 13.96 -7.75 18.93
CA LEU A 178 14.73 -8.88 18.43
C LEU A 178 16.06 -9.09 19.20
N GLY A 179 16.70 -8.00 19.64
CA GLY A 179 18.04 -7.98 20.25
C GLY A 179 18.07 -8.08 21.77
N ALA A 180 17.00 -7.68 22.47
CA ALA A 180 16.88 -7.88 23.92
C ALA A 180 16.38 -9.29 24.24
N GLY A 181 17.24 -10.30 24.00
CA GLY A 181 17.19 -11.58 24.72
C GLY A 181 16.13 -12.60 24.32
N SER A 182 16.02 -12.96 23.03
CA SER A 182 15.36 -14.22 22.64
C SER A 182 16.26 -15.45 22.85
N VAL A 183 16.66 -15.72 24.10
CA VAL A 183 17.24 -17.02 24.52
C VAL A 183 16.15 -18.07 24.77
N ARG A 184 14.88 -17.67 24.82
CA ARG A 184 13.76 -18.61 24.77
C ARG A 184 13.36 -18.81 23.32
N GLY A 185 13.90 -19.87 22.71
CA GLY A 185 13.37 -20.41 21.46
C GLY A 185 11.84 -20.48 21.54
N GLY A 186 11.17 -19.71 20.68
CA GLY A 186 9.72 -19.72 20.59
C GLY A 186 9.22 -21.15 20.47
N LYS A 187 8.09 -21.47 21.11
CA LYS A 187 7.47 -22.79 20.97
C LYS A 187 7.37 -23.13 19.48
N ALA A 188 7.95 -24.25 19.06
CA ALA A 188 7.88 -24.69 17.67
C ALA A 188 6.42 -24.71 17.23
N VAL A 189 6.05 -23.81 16.32
CA VAL A 189 4.68 -23.73 15.81
C VAL A 189 4.56 -24.81 14.74
N LYS A 190 3.85 -25.91 15.05
CA LYS A 190 3.62 -27.01 14.12
C LYS A 190 2.32 -26.79 13.37
N ASP A 191 2.33 -27.05 12.07
CA ASP A 191 1.10 -27.17 11.28
C ASP A 191 0.27 -28.36 11.82
N LYS A 192 -1.05 -28.19 11.94
CA LYS A 192 -1.94 -29.32 12.27
C LYS A 192 -2.04 -30.24 11.04
N PRO A 193 -2.03 -31.58 11.22
CA PRO A 193 -2.26 -32.51 10.13
C PRO A 193 -3.69 -32.37 9.58
N ASP A 194 -3.84 -32.58 8.28
CA ASP A 194 -5.12 -32.52 7.59
C ASP A 194 -6.07 -33.60 8.17
N GLY A 195 -7.17 -33.20 8.82
CA GLY A 195 -8.26 -34.12 9.22
C GLY A 195 -8.80 -34.02 10.66
N GLU A 196 -8.21 -33.22 11.56
CA GLU A 196 -8.81 -33.03 12.89
C GLU A 196 -10.00 -32.06 12.86
N THR A 197 -11.19 -32.55 13.20
CA THR A 197 -12.37 -31.72 13.45
C THR A 197 -12.16 -30.85 14.71
N PRO A 198 -12.62 -29.58 14.70
CA PRO A 198 -12.52 -28.73 15.87
C PRO A 198 -13.50 -29.20 16.96
N SER A 199 -12.99 -29.35 18.20
CA SER A 199 -13.78 -29.53 19.42
C SER A 199 -14.29 -28.19 19.96
#